data_AF-A0A6C0HZS1-F1
#
_entry.id   AF-A0A6C0HZS1-F1
#
_cell.length_a   1.000
_cell.length_b   1.000
_cell.length_c   1.000
_cell.angle_alpha   90.00
_cell.angle_beta   90.00
_cell.angle_gamma   90.00
#
_symmetry.space_group_name_H-M   'P 1'
#
loop_
_entity.id
_entity.type
_entity.pdbx_description
1 polymer ?
#
loop_
_entity_poly.entity_id
_entity_poly.type
_entity_poly.pdbx_seq_one_letter_code
_entity_poly.pdbx_strand_id
1 'polypeptide(L)' 'MNILHRMNTKLQTFLGIMVFYIVLSYVIFPLGFYYLLEKSLVSAGNGFIVGSLISIGLWLLFGQKLVK' A
#
# COMPACT_ATOMS: atom_id res chain seq x y z
N MET A 1 -30.55 -12.78 0.33
CA MET A 1 -29.36 -11.95 0.02
C MET A 1 -28.40 -12.78 -0.83
N ASN A 2 -28.21 -12.42 -2.11
CA ASN A 2 -27.57 -13.27 -3.13
C ASN A 2 -26.04 -13.41 -2.94
N ILE A 3 -25.55 -14.62 -3.18
CA ILE A 3 -24.13 -15.03 -3.07
C ILE A 3 -23.23 -14.22 -4.03
N LEU A 4 -23.77 -13.80 -5.18
CA LEU A 4 -23.11 -12.92 -6.16
C LEU A 4 -22.72 -11.53 -5.62
N HIS A 5 -23.49 -10.96 -4.70
CA HIS A 5 -23.19 -9.65 -4.12
C HIS A 5 -22.01 -9.73 -3.12
N ARG A 6 -21.80 -10.89 -2.48
CA ARG A 6 -20.79 -11.09 -1.45
C ARG A 6 -19.37 -11.30 -2.01
N MET A 7 -19.24 -11.94 -3.18
CA MET A 7 -17.92 -12.09 -3.83
C MET A 7 -17.35 -10.75 -4.32
N ASN A 8 -18.21 -9.78 -4.64
CA ASN A 8 -17.81 -8.48 -5.17
C ASN A 8 -17.15 -7.58 -4.10
N THR A 9 -17.60 -7.64 -2.84
CA THR A 9 -17.11 -6.74 -1.78
C THR A 9 -15.69 -7.08 -1.29
N LYS A 10 -15.35 -8.35 -1.08
CA LYS A 10 -13.99 -8.74 -0.64
C LYS A 10 -12.94 -8.48 -1.70
N LEU A 11 -13.28 -8.73 -2.97
CA LEU A 11 -12.40 -8.41 -4.10
C LEU A 11 -12.21 -6.88 -4.23
N GLN A 12 -13.27 -6.10 -4.11
CA GLN A 12 -13.17 -4.63 -4.07
C GLN A 12 -12.30 -4.14 -2.92
N THR A 13 -12.47 -4.69 -1.71
CA THR A 13 -11.62 -4.38 -0.56
C THR A 13 -10.17 -4.73 -0.83
N PHE A 14 -9.89 -5.92 -1.38
CA PHE A 14 -8.53 -6.32 -1.77
C PHE A 14 -7.91 -5.34 -2.76
N LEU A 15 -8.61 -5.03 -3.85
CA LEU A 15 -8.14 -4.10 -4.87
C LEU A 15 -7.90 -2.71 -4.30
N GLY A 16 -8.79 -2.22 -3.44
CA GLY A 16 -8.61 -0.94 -2.74
C GLY A 16 -7.36 -0.91 -1.88
N ILE A 17 -7.11 -1.98 -1.11
CA ILE A 17 -5.88 -2.11 -0.31
C ILE A 17 -4.63 -2.12 -1.22
N MET A 18 -4.67 -2.87 -2.33
CA MET A 18 -3.53 -2.93 -3.25
C MET A 18 -3.24 -1.57 -3.90
N VAL A 19 -4.27 -0.85 -4.35
CA VAL A 19 -4.11 0.51 -4.89
C VAL A 19 -3.54 1.45 -3.84
N PHE A 20 -4.04 1.38 -2.60
CA PHE A 20 -3.50 2.16 -1.50
C PHE A 20 -2.01 1.88 -1.27
N TYR A 21 -1.59 0.61 -1.27
CA TYR A 21 -0.17 0.25 -1.11
C TYR A 21 0.69 0.69 -2.30
N ILE A 22 0.18 0.65 -3.53
CA ILE A 22 0.89 1.18 -4.69
C ILE A 22 1.15 2.67 -4.50
N VAL A 23 0.12 3.45 -4.16
CA VAL A 23 0.26 4.89 -3.93
C VAL A 23 1.21 5.17 -2.77
N LEU A 24 1.09 4.43 -1.67
CA LEU A 24 1.93 4.61 -0.50
C LEU A 24 3.41 4.33 -0.82
N SER A 25 3.72 3.18 -1.41
CA SER A 25 5.10 2.73 -1.64
C SER A 25 5.78 3.39 -2.85
N TYR A 26 5.04 3.68 -3.93
CA TYR A 26 5.63 4.21 -5.16
C TYR A 26 5.52 5.73 -5.29
N VAL A 27 4.65 6.38 -4.51
CA VAL A 27 4.43 7.83 -4.63
C VAL A 27 4.71 8.53 -3.30
N ILE A 28 3.96 8.22 -2.24
CA ILE A 28 4.00 9.00 -1.00
C ILE A 28 5.38 8.91 -0.32
N PHE A 29 5.89 7.70 -0.07
CA PHE A 29 7.19 7.55 0.59
C PHE A 29 8.37 8.02 -0.26
N PRO A 30 8.49 7.68 -1.57
CA PRO A 30 9.57 8.18 -2.41
C PRO A 30 9.61 9.71 -2.49
N LEU A 31 8.45 10.35 -2.69
CA LEU A 31 8.38 11.82 -2.72
C LEU A 31 8.65 12.41 -1.34
N GLY A 32 8.11 11.81 -0.27
CA GLY A 32 8.37 12.25 1.10
C GLY A 32 9.86 12.22 1.44
N PHE A 33 10.56 11.14 1.13
CA PHE A 33 12.00 11.03 1.38
C PHE A 33 12.80 12.02 0.52
N TYR A 34 12.44 12.18 -0.76
CA TYR A 34 13.11 13.14 -1.65
C TYR A 34 12.95 14.60 -1.18
N TYR A 35 11.75 15.00 -0.76
CA TYR A 35 11.48 16.40 -0.44
C TYR A 35 11.70 16.76 1.03
N LEU A 36 11.56 15.81 1.96
CA LEU A 36 11.60 16.08 3.40
C LEU A 36 12.93 15.68 4.06
N LEU A 37 13.67 14.73 3.48
CA LEU A 37 14.98 14.32 4.01
C LEU A 37 16.11 14.90 3.17
N GLU A 38 16.19 14.50 1.90
CA GLU A 38 17.26 14.91 1.00
C GLU A 38 16.80 14.81 -0.46
N LYS A 39 17.01 15.88 -1.24
CA LYS A 39 16.65 15.97 -2.67
C LYS A 39 17.60 15.17 -3.57
N SER A 40 17.74 13.88 -3.30
CA SER A 40 18.54 12.94 -4.09
C SER A 40 17.72 11.72 -4.52
N LEU A 41 18.01 11.19 -5.71
CA LEU A 41 17.32 10.01 -6.24
C LEU A 41 17.52 8.77 -5.36
N VAL A 42 18.67 8.70 -4.66
CA VAL A 42 18.95 7.64 -3.68
C VAL A 42 18.00 7.74 -2.50
N SER A 43 17.77 8.94 -1.96
CA SER A 43 16.78 9.15 -0.89
C SER A 43 15.38 8.74 -1.32
N ALA A 44 14.95 9.09 -2.53
CA ALA A 44 13.66 8.64 -3.09
C ALA A 44 13.57 7.11 -3.16
N GLY A 45 14.63 6.43 -3.61
CA GLY A 45 14.73 4.98 -3.62
C GLY A 45 14.64 4.36 -2.22
N ASN A 46 15.27 4.99 -1.21
CA ASN A 46 15.14 4.57 0.18
C ASN A 46 13.69 4.70 0.68
N GLY A 47 12.99 5.78 0.29
CA GLY A 47 11.56 5.93 0.52
C GLY A 47 10.74 4.78 -0.06
N PHE A 48 11.01 4.38 -1.31
CA PHE A 48 10.35 3.22 -1.93
C PHE A 48 10.55 1.93 -1.12
N ILE A 49 11.77 1.65 -0.67
CA ILE A 49 12.09 0.46 0.14
C ILE A 49 11.30 0.50 1.45
N VAL A 50 11.37 1.61 2.19
CA VAL A 50 10.68 1.78 3.47
C VAL A 50 9.15 1.67 3.30
N GLY A 51 8.58 2.37 2.32
CA GLY A 51 7.16 2.30 2.02
C GLY A 51 6.70 0.89 1.66
N SER A 52 7.51 0.13 0.92
CA SER A 52 7.22 -1.27 0.57
C SER A 52 7.22 -2.18 1.80
N LEU A 53 8.20 -2.03 2.70
CA LEU A 53 8.26 -2.78 3.96
C LEU A 53 7.04 -2.48 4.85
N ILE A 54 6.63 -1.21 4.94
CA ILE A 54 5.42 -0.81 5.67
C ILE A 54 4.17 -1.42 5.05
N SER A 55 4.02 -1.37 3.72
CA SER A 55 2.88 -1.98 3.01
C SER A 55 2.78 -3.49 3.24
N ILE A 56 3.92 -4.20 3.25
CA ILE A 56 3.97 -5.62 3.62
C ILE A 56 3.48 -5.82 5.07
N GLY A 57 3.97 -5.01 6.02
CA GLY A 57 3.54 -5.06 7.42
C GLY A 57 2.03 -4.83 7.57
N LEU A 58 1.48 -3.82 6.89
CA LEU A 58 0.05 -3.53 6.89
C LEU A 58 -0.78 -4.69 6.34
N TRP A 59 -0.32 -5.36 5.28
CA TRP A 59 -0.99 -6.55 4.76
C TRP A 59 -1.06 -7.68 5.80
N LEU A 60 0.09 -8.02 6.40
CA LEU A 60 0.20 -9.12 7.35
C LEU A 60 -0.61 -8.87 8.63
N LEU A 61 -0.65 -7.64 9.12
CA LEU A 61 -1.31 -7.30 10.39
C LEU A 61 -2.81 -7.00 10.24
N PHE A 62 -3.21 -6.37 9.13
CA PHE A 62 -4.56 -5.83 8.94
C PHE A 62 -5.20 -6.31 7.63
N GLY A 63 -4.51 -6.16 6.50
CA GLY A 63 -5.08 -6.44 5.17
C GLY A 63 -5.67 -7.84 5.06
N GLN A 64 -4.95 -8.87 5.53
CA GLN A 64 -5.46 -10.24 5.56
C GLN A 64 -6.76 -10.40 6.35
N LYS A 65 -6.95 -9.66 7.45
CA LYS A 65 -8.15 -9.76 8.29
C LYS A 65 -9.37 -9.13 7.63
N LEU A 66 -9.16 -8.15 6.74
CA LEU A 66 -10.22 -7.43 6.04
C LEU A 66 -10.75 -8.20 4.82
N VAL A 67 -9.95 -9.12 4.27
CA VAL A 67 -10.32 -9.90 3.06
C VAL A 67 -10.56 -11.39 3.33
N LYS A 68 -10.22 -11.91 4.52
CA LYS A 68 -10.59 -13.26 4.95
C LYS A 68 -12.09 -13.40 5.15
#